data_AF-A0A3D0SBQ5-F1
#
_entry.id   AF-A0A3D0SBQ5-F1
#
_cell.length_a   1.000
_cell.length_b   1.000
_cell.length_c   1.000
_cell.angle_alpha   90.00
_cell.angle_beta   90.00
_cell.angle_gamma   90.00
#
_symmetry.space_group_name_H-M   'P 1'
#
loop_
_entity.id
_entity.type
_entity.pdbx_description
1 polymer ?
#
loop_
_entity_poly.entity_id
_entity_poly.type
_entity_poly.pdbx_seq_one_letter_code
_entity_poly.pdbx_strand_id
1 'polypeptide(L)'
;MPRYSEERKAATLKKLLPPQSRSVNSVADEDGISPQTLYHWLKQCREQGVAVPGHQKQADQWSAEDKLAIVIETAGLSEAELSAYCREKGLFTEQVKQWRTDCLQGFGRTADSERQVKQERKKTTKEIKKLKAEVRRKDKALAETSALLVLFKKARSLIRGRTGQRGRLTPQSERIRLLDYFNEAVNNGASRHQAAHVMCISQRTLKRWANNPTPDKRPTTAPVKQPRQLSEDEEQRILMVCNLPQYADLPASQIVPLLADKGVYIGSESTIYQVLKKHRQLTHRGKAKPRNKHPLPTSYTASGPNQVYTWDISYCPSNVKGVFWYLYLILDIYSRKIVGWEVHETESGELAKQLVERTLLREGCWHNPPVLHSDNGAPMTSFTLKSRLANLGMAMSHNRPRVSNDNPYSESLFRTVKYCPKWPRKGFNSLSHVRQWMMDFVNVYNEHHLHSGINFVTPGSRHRGEDNAILAARAALYEQQKRSRPERWSGNTRNWTPVGDVALNPSNVEEIKRNTAVA
;
A
#
# COMPACT_ATOMS: atom_id res chain seq x y z
N MET A 1 50.65 -50.86 -71.90
CA MET A 1 49.25 -50.66 -72.35
C MET A 1 49.27 -49.84 -73.63
N PRO A 2 48.57 -50.24 -74.69
CA PRO A 2 48.49 -49.43 -75.91
C PRO A 2 47.89 -48.05 -75.55
N ARG A 3 48.63 -46.97 -75.81
CA ARG A 3 48.14 -45.60 -75.66
C ARG A 3 47.28 -45.28 -76.87
N TYR A 4 45.96 -45.29 -76.70
CA TYR A 4 45.02 -44.77 -77.70
C TYR A 4 45.03 -43.24 -77.64
N SER A 5 45.05 -42.57 -78.79
CA SER A 5 44.93 -41.11 -78.85
C SER A 5 43.53 -40.66 -78.38
N GLU A 6 43.43 -39.45 -77.81
CA GLU A 6 42.15 -38.88 -77.36
C GLU A 6 41.14 -38.75 -78.52
N GLU A 7 41.62 -38.45 -79.73
CA GLU A 7 40.78 -38.43 -80.95
C GLU A 7 40.19 -39.80 -81.28
N ARG A 8 41.00 -40.87 -81.13
CA ARG A 8 40.54 -42.25 -81.36
C ARG A 8 39.56 -42.69 -80.28
N LYS A 9 39.82 -42.33 -79.01
CA LYS A 9 38.90 -42.58 -77.88
C LYS A 9 37.55 -41.89 -78.10
N ALA A 10 37.55 -40.63 -78.52
CA ALA A 10 36.32 -39.88 -78.79
C ALA A 10 35.53 -40.45 -79.98
N ALA A 11 36.22 -40.83 -81.07
CA ALA A 11 35.60 -41.45 -82.23
C ALA A 11 34.94 -42.81 -81.90
N THR A 12 35.62 -43.66 -81.13
CA THR A 12 35.08 -44.95 -80.70
C THR A 12 33.92 -44.77 -79.70
N LEU A 13 34.01 -43.81 -78.77
CA LEU A 13 32.90 -43.50 -77.85
C LEU A 13 31.66 -42.95 -78.58
N LYS A 14 31.83 -42.19 -79.67
CA LYS A 14 30.71 -41.71 -80.50
C LYS A 14 29.91 -42.84 -81.15
N LYS A 15 30.55 -44.00 -81.42
CA LYS A 15 29.87 -45.21 -81.92
C LYS A 15 29.06 -45.92 -80.82
N LEU A 16 29.51 -45.84 -79.57
CA LEU A 16 28.92 -46.51 -78.41
C LEU A 16 27.83 -45.67 -77.71
N LEU A 17 27.90 -44.35 -77.80
CA LEU A 17 26.94 -43.42 -77.21
C LEU A 17 25.79 -43.08 -78.20
N PRO A 18 24.65 -42.56 -77.71
CA PRO A 18 23.59 -42.07 -78.58
C PRO A 18 24.12 -40.97 -79.54
N PRO A 19 23.70 -40.95 -80.82
CA PRO A 19 22.54 -41.66 -81.39
C PRO A 19 22.85 -43.03 -82.03
N GLN A 20 24.11 -43.49 -82.08
CA GLN A 20 24.46 -44.75 -82.78
C GLN A 20 24.28 -45.99 -81.90
N SER A 21 24.59 -45.89 -80.60
CA SER A 21 24.30 -46.90 -79.56
C SER A 21 24.67 -48.35 -79.94
N ARG A 22 25.82 -48.55 -80.60
CA ARG A 22 26.30 -49.88 -81.02
C ARG A 22 26.78 -50.72 -79.84
N SER A 23 26.75 -52.05 -79.96
CA SER A 23 27.19 -52.95 -78.89
C SER A 23 28.70 -52.89 -78.67
N VAL A 24 29.12 -53.02 -77.41
CA VAL A 24 30.55 -52.98 -77.03
C VAL A 24 31.37 -54.04 -77.75
N ASN A 25 30.81 -55.24 -77.96
CA ASN A 25 31.51 -56.32 -78.66
C ASN A 25 31.67 -56.03 -80.16
N SER A 26 30.65 -55.46 -80.82
CA SER A 26 30.74 -55.10 -82.25
C SER A 26 31.80 -54.01 -82.50
N VAL A 27 31.89 -53.02 -81.60
CA VAL A 27 32.87 -51.94 -81.72
C VAL A 27 34.28 -52.40 -81.31
N ALA A 28 34.38 -53.35 -80.36
CA ALA A 28 35.65 -53.98 -79.99
C ALA A 28 36.29 -54.72 -81.16
N ASP A 29 35.51 -55.51 -81.90
CA ASP A 29 35.98 -56.27 -83.06
C ASP A 29 36.35 -55.37 -84.25
N GLU A 30 35.60 -54.29 -84.48
CA GLU A 30 35.83 -53.35 -85.59
C GLU A 30 37.04 -52.43 -85.36
N ASP A 31 37.16 -51.83 -84.17
CA ASP A 31 38.22 -50.86 -83.88
C ASP A 31 39.50 -51.52 -83.32
N GLY A 32 39.46 -52.84 -83.09
CA GLY A 32 40.56 -53.66 -82.55
C GLY A 32 40.90 -53.35 -81.08
N ILE A 33 39.90 -52.91 -80.29
CA ILE A 33 40.07 -52.48 -78.90
C ILE A 33 39.46 -53.52 -77.97
N SER A 34 40.19 -53.90 -76.91
CA SER A 34 39.66 -54.84 -75.91
C SER A 34 38.32 -54.37 -75.34
N PRO A 35 37.30 -55.26 -75.25
CA PRO A 35 36.00 -54.93 -74.67
C PRO A 35 36.12 -54.33 -73.26
N GLN A 36 37.10 -54.79 -72.47
CA GLN A 36 37.34 -54.32 -71.10
C GLN A 36 37.74 -52.83 -71.07
N THR A 37 38.51 -52.38 -72.05
CA THR A 37 38.91 -50.97 -72.18
C THR A 37 37.71 -50.10 -72.55
N LEU A 38 36.84 -50.58 -73.44
CA LEU A 38 35.61 -49.88 -73.82
C LEU A 38 34.64 -49.77 -72.64
N TYR A 39 34.47 -50.83 -71.85
CA TYR A 39 33.69 -50.78 -70.60
C TYR A 39 34.28 -49.80 -69.59
N HIS A 40 35.61 -49.71 -69.48
CA HIS A 40 36.25 -48.74 -68.58
C HIS A 40 35.99 -47.29 -69.03
N TRP A 41 36.08 -47.00 -70.33
CA TRP A 41 35.78 -45.67 -70.86
C TRP A 41 34.31 -45.28 -70.68
N LEU A 42 33.40 -46.23 -70.91
CA LEU A 42 31.97 -46.05 -70.64
C LEU A 42 31.69 -45.78 -69.15
N LYS A 43 32.41 -46.43 -68.23
CA LYS A 43 32.30 -46.14 -66.78
C LYS A 43 32.74 -44.71 -66.44
N GLN A 44 33.83 -44.23 -67.03
CA GLN A 44 34.29 -42.84 -66.83
C GLN A 44 33.28 -41.83 -67.37
N CYS A 45 32.67 -42.09 -68.52
CA CYS A 45 31.59 -41.24 -69.06
C CYS A 45 30.37 -41.20 -68.12
N ARG A 46 30.02 -42.33 -67.49
CA ARG A 46 28.92 -42.40 -66.51
C ARG A 46 29.23 -41.60 -65.23
N GLU A 47 30.47 -41.65 -64.74
CA GLU A 47 30.92 -40.83 -63.59
C GLU A 47 30.91 -39.33 -63.90
N GLN A 48 31.02 -38.96 -65.18
CA GLN A 48 30.90 -37.58 -65.68
C GLN A 48 29.46 -37.18 -66.07
N GLY A 49 28.46 -38.02 -65.75
CA GLY A 49 27.05 -37.71 -65.98
C GLY A 49 26.54 -37.93 -67.41
N VAL A 50 27.32 -38.59 -68.28
CA VAL A 50 26.91 -38.93 -69.64
C VAL A 50 26.09 -40.22 -69.64
N ALA A 51 24.91 -40.21 -70.26
CA ALA A 51 24.02 -41.36 -70.35
C ALA A 51 24.64 -42.48 -71.21
N VAL A 52 24.99 -43.59 -70.58
CA VAL A 52 25.58 -44.77 -71.24
C VAL A 52 24.59 -45.93 -71.29
N PRO A 53 24.27 -46.47 -72.48
CA PRO A 53 23.44 -47.67 -72.60
C PRO A 53 24.20 -48.90 -72.08
N GLY A 54 23.63 -49.59 -71.08
CA GLY A 54 24.23 -50.83 -70.53
C GLY A 54 23.25 -51.67 -69.71
N HIS A 55 23.20 -52.95 -70.07
CA HIS A 55 22.35 -54.08 -69.63
C HIS A 55 21.63 -54.03 -68.25
N GLN A 56 20.32 -54.32 -68.33
CA GLN A 56 19.38 -54.94 -67.38
C GLN A 56 19.54 -54.65 -65.87
N LYS A 57 18.61 -53.85 -65.31
CA LYS A 57 18.44 -53.66 -63.86
C LYS A 57 17.06 -54.14 -63.40
N GLN A 58 17.03 -54.88 -62.30
CA GLN A 58 15.83 -55.26 -61.56
C GLN A 58 15.04 -54.02 -61.09
N ALA A 59 13.73 -54.18 -60.88
CA ALA A 59 12.73 -53.12 -60.69
C ALA A 59 13.00 -52.11 -59.54
N ASP A 60 13.90 -52.40 -58.59
CA ASP A 60 14.19 -51.54 -57.44
C ASP A 60 15.39 -50.58 -57.59
N GLN A 61 16.06 -50.55 -58.76
CA GLN A 61 17.23 -49.68 -58.99
C GLN A 61 17.02 -48.60 -60.08
N TRP A 62 15.77 -48.28 -60.40
CA TRP A 62 15.45 -47.19 -61.32
C TRP A 62 15.57 -45.84 -60.60
N SER A 63 16.42 -44.94 -61.11
CA SER A 63 16.57 -43.61 -60.56
C SER A 63 15.28 -42.79 -60.77
N ALA A 64 15.09 -41.72 -60.00
CA ALA A 64 13.93 -40.85 -60.16
C ALA A 64 13.85 -40.23 -61.57
N GLU A 65 15.00 -39.97 -62.20
CA GLU A 65 15.11 -39.45 -63.56
C GLU A 65 14.72 -40.51 -64.60
N ASP A 66 15.17 -41.76 -64.44
CA ASP A 66 14.83 -42.85 -65.35
C ASP A 66 13.33 -43.23 -65.26
N LYS A 67 12.76 -43.22 -64.05
CA LYS A 67 11.32 -43.44 -63.84
C LYS A 67 10.49 -42.36 -64.53
N LEU A 68 10.92 -41.10 -64.47
CA LEU A 68 10.27 -39.98 -65.13
C LEU A 68 10.36 -40.10 -66.66
N ALA A 69 11.53 -40.46 -67.20
CA ALA A 69 11.71 -40.66 -68.64
C ALA A 69 10.78 -41.76 -69.18
N ILE A 70 10.67 -42.89 -68.48
CA ILE A 70 9.74 -43.97 -68.85
C ILE A 70 8.28 -43.52 -68.80
N VAL A 71 7.87 -42.77 -67.77
CA VAL A 71 6.50 -42.23 -67.68
C VAL A 71 6.19 -41.27 -68.84
N ILE A 72 7.18 -40.49 -69.31
CA ILE A 72 7.03 -39.59 -70.46
C ILE A 72 6.95 -40.38 -71.78
N GLU A 73 7.86 -41.33 -72.00
CA GLU A 73 7.90 -42.16 -73.22
C GLU A 73 6.63 -43.00 -73.38
N THR A 74 6.06 -43.47 -72.27
CA THR A 74 4.84 -44.30 -72.25
C THR A 74 3.53 -43.49 -72.26
N ALA A 75 3.58 -42.16 -72.17
CA ALA A 75 2.40 -41.31 -72.05
C ALA A 75 1.48 -41.32 -73.28
N GLY A 76 2.05 -41.59 -74.47
CA GLY A 76 1.33 -41.61 -75.76
C GLY A 76 1.03 -42.99 -76.32
N LEU A 77 1.41 -44.06 -75.62
CA LEU A 77 1.24 -45.44 -76.09
C LEU A 77 -0.15 -45.97 -75.74
N SER A 78 -0.75 -46.75 -76.66
CA SER A 78 -1.96 -47.54 -76.37
C SER A 78 -1.66 -48.68 -75.39
N GLU A 79 -2.68 -49.29 -74.77
CA GLU A 79 -2.46 -50.37 -73.79
C GLU A 79 -1.69 -51.58 -74.35
N ALA A 80 -1.90 -51.90 -75.64
CA ALA A 80 -1.19 -52.97 -76.32
C ALA A 80 0.31 -52.61 -76.53
N GLU A 81 0.59 -51.37 -76.91
CA GLU A 81 1.95 -50.85 -77.11
C GLU A 81 2.68 -50.68 -75.77
N LEU A 82 1.98 -50.26 -74.72
CA LEU A 82 2.50 -50.19 -73.36
C LEU A 82 2.91 -51.58 -72.85
N SER A 83 2.09 -52.60 -73.09
CA SER A 83 2.41 -53.98 -72.69
C SER A 83 3.63 -54.51 -73.45
N ALA A 84 3.77 -54.20 -74.74
CA ALA A 84 4.94 -54.55 -75.54
C ALA A 84 6.21 -53.84 -75.04
N TYR A 85 6.13 -52.52 -74.83
CA TYR A 85 7.22 -51.70 -74.29
C TYR A 85 7.66 -52.18 -72.90
N CYS A 86 6.71 -52.48 -72.02
CA CYS A 86 6.96 -53.03 -70.69
C CYS A 86 7.69 -54.39 -70.76
N ARG A 87 7.32 -55.28 -71.69
CA ARG A 87 8.02 -56.57 -71.88
C ARG A 87 9.44 -56.38 -72.40
N GLU A 88 9.66 -55.46 -73.33
CA GLU A 88 10.98 -55.15 -73.89
C GLU A 88 11.93 -54.56 -72.83
N LYS A 89 11.41 -53.70 -71.96
CA LYS A 89 12.18 -53.02 -70.91
C LYS A 89 12.21 -53.76 -69.57
N GLY A 90 11.50 -54.90 -69.44
CA GLY A 90 11.45 -55.70 -68.22
C GLY A 90 10.68 -55.07 -67.07
N LEU A 91 9.61 -54.33 -67.38
CA LEU A 91 8.75 -53.60 -66.43
C LEU A 91 7.35 -54.20 -66.40
N PHE A 92 6.62 -54.00 -65.30
CA PHE A 92 5.18 -54.30 -65.24
C PHE A 92 4.36 -53.04 -65.55
N THR A 93 3.25 -53.20 -66.26
CA THR A 93 2.35 -52.10 -66.62
C THR A 93 1.83 -51.34 -65.39
N GLU A 94 1.59 -52.06 -64.28
CA GLU A 94 1.18 -51.47 -63.01
C GLU A 94 2.27 -50.62 -62.35
N GLN A 95 3.55 -50.93 -62.56
CA GLN A 95 4.66 -50.11 -62.04
C GLN A 95 4.72 -48.75 -62.75
N VAL A 96 4.52 -48.74 -64.07
CA VAL A 96 4.50 -47.49 -64.86
C VAL A 96 3.29 -46.62 -64.50
N LYS A 97 2.12 -47.24 -64.29
CA LYS A 97 0.92 -46.54 -63.79
C LYS A 97 1.16 -45.94 -62.40
N GLN A 98 1.75 -46.72 -61.49
CA GLN A 98 2.07 -46.26 -60.14
C GLN A 98 3.06 -45.09 -60.16
N TRP A 99 4.11 -45.15 -60.97
CA TRP A 99 5.08 -44.06 -61.11
C TRP A 99 4.44 -42.81 -61.71
N ARG A 100 3.51 -42.95 -62.66
CA ARG A 100 2.74 -41.83 -63.19
C ARG A 100 1.91 -41.16 -62.10
N THR A 101 1.23 -41.92 -61.25
CA THR A 101 0.48 -41.37 -60.11
C THR A 101 1.39 -40.74 -59.06
N ASP A 102 2.53 -41.36 -58.75
CA ASP A 102 3.49 -40.85 -57.76
C ASP A 102 4.14 -39.53 -58.25
N CYS A 103 4.48 -39.43 -59.54
CA CYS A 103 4.94 -38.20 -60.16
C CYS A 103 3.90 -37.08 -60.01
N LEU A 104 2.62 -37.36 -60.32
CA LEU A 104 1.54 -36.37 -60.19
C LEU A 104 1.30 -35.95 -58.73
N GLN A 105 1.40 -36.87 -57.76
CA GLN A 105 1.22 -36.56 -56.33
C GLN A 105 2.43 -35.83 -55.71
N GLY A 106 3.65 -36.12 -56.16
CA GLY A 106 4.90 -35.49 -55.68
C GLY A 106 4.94 -33.98 -55.91
N PHE A 107 4.33 -33.49 -56.99
CA PHE A 107 4.18 -32.05 -57.28
C PHE A 107 3.19 -31.34 -56.33
N GLY A 108 2.23 -32.07 -55.72
CA GLY A 108 1.26 -31.49 -54.78
C GLY A 108 1.75 -31.42 -53.33
N ARG A 109 2.46 -32.45 -52.83
CA ARG A 109 2.90 -32.53 -51.43
C ARG A 109 4.03 -31.56 -51.06
N THR A 110 4.92 -31.25 -52.00
CA THR A 110 6.06 -30.35 -51.78
C THR A 110 5.61 -28.91 -51.48
N ALA A 111 4.66 -28.38 -52.25
CA ALA A 111 4.17 -27.01 -52.06
C ALA A 111 3.45 -26.79 -50.71
N ASP A 112 2.65 -27.76 -50.25
CA ASP A 112 1.91 -27.63 -48.98
C ASP A 112 2.78 -27.93 -47.76
N SER A 113 3.70 -28.89 -47.85
CA SER A 113 4.70 -29.16 -46.81
C SER A 113 5.63 -27.96 -46.59
N GLU A 114 6.14 -27.35 -47.66
CA GLU A 114 6.98 -26.15 -47.58
C GLU A 114 6.23 -24.95 -46.99
N ARG A 115 4.94 -24.80 -47.31
CA ARG A 115 4.09 -23.75 -46.73
C ARG A 115 3.90 -23.96 -45.22
N GLN A 116 3.63 -25.17 -44.77
CA GLN A 116 3.49 -25.49 -43.34
C GLN A 116 4.79 -25.24 -42.58
N VAL A 117 5.93 -25.75 -43.07
CA VAL A 117 7.26 -25.53 -42.47
C VAL A 117 7.61 -24.04 -42.40
N LYS A 118 7.27 -23.26 -43.44
CA LYS A 118 7.50 -21.80 -43.47
C LYS A 118 6.61 -21.07 -42.47
N GLN A 119 5.36 -21.51 -42.27
CA GLN A 119 4.47 -20.94 -41.26
C GLN A 119 4.93 -21.25 -39.83
N GLU A 120 5.36 -22.48 -39.55
CA GLU A 120 5.91 -22.85 -38.24
C GLU A 120 7.19 -22.10 -37.93
N ARG A 121 8.14 -22.02 -38.88
CA ARG A 121 9.36 -21.21 -38.73
C ARG A 121 9.05 -19.74 -38.42
N LYS A 122 8.01 -19.17 -39.05
CA LYS A 122 7.57 -17.79 -38.75
C LYS A 122 7.00 -17.67 -37.34
N LYS A 123 6.20 -18.64 -36.87
CA LYS A 123 5.65 -18.64 -35.51
C LYS A 123 6.75 -18.77 -34.46
N THR A 124 7.65 -19.73 -34.60
CA THR A 124 8.77 -19.95 -33.66
C THR A 124 9.74 -18.76 -33.63
N THR A 125 10.04 -18.15 -34.77
CA THR A 125 10.89 -16.93 -34.82
C THR A 125 10.24 -15.75 -34.08
N LYS A 126 8.92 -15.56 -34.23
CA LYS A 126 8.18 -14.54 -33.48
C LYS A 126 8.21 -14.81 -31.98
N GLU A 127 8.06 -16.06 -31.57
CA GLU A 127 8.08 -16.47 -30.16
C GLU A 127 9.46 -16.29 -29.52
N ILE A 128 10.53 -16.69 -30.20
CA ILE A 128 11.91 -16.43 -29.77
C ILE A 128 12.16 -14.92 -29.60
N LYS A 129 11.67 -14.10 -30.54
CA LYS A 129 11.81 -12.63 -30.44
C LYS A 129 11.05 -12.08 -29.23
N LYS A 130 9.85 -12.59 -28.95
CA LYS A 130 9.03 -12.21 -27.78
C LYS A 130 9.71 -12.61 -26.46
N LEU A 131 10.18 -13.86 -26.35
CA LEU A 131 10.89 -14.35 -25.17
C LEU A 131 12.20 -13.59 -24.93
N LYS A 132 12.98 -13.31 -25.98
CA LYS A 132 14.20 -12.48 -25.85
C LYS A 132 13.89 -11.06 -25.35
N ALA A 133 12.79 -10.47 -25.79
CA ALA A 133 12.37 -9.15 -25.30
C ALA A 133 11.93 -9.20 -23.82
N GLU A 134 11.25 -10.28 -23.41
CA GLU A 134 10.84 -10.49 -22.03
C GLU A 134 12.03 -10.70 -21.09
N VAL A 135 13.01 -11.52 -21.49
CA VAL A 135 14.27 -11.72 -20.74
C VAL A 135 14.98 -10.39 -20.55
N ARG A 136 15.18 -9.61 -21.63
CA ARG A 136 15.79 -8.26 -21.52
C ARG A 136 15.04 -7.32 -20.57
N ARG A 137 13.71 -7.38 -20.55
CA ARG A 137 12.88 -6.58 -19.64
C ARG A 137 13.07 -7.02 -18.19
N LYS A 138 13.09 -8.33 -17.93
CA LYS A 138 13.30 -8.93 -16.61
C LYS A 138 14.72 -8.64 -16.09
N ASP A 139 15.75 -8.79 -16.92
CA ASP A 139 17.14 -8.48 -16.57
C ASP A 139 17.31 -7.01 -16.20
N LYS A 140 16.67 -6.09 -16.95
CA LYS A 140 16.68 -4.66 -16.63
C LYS A 140 16.03 -4.37 -15.27
N ALA A 141 14.90 -5.00 -14.96
CA ALA A 141 14.23 -4.85 -13.67
C ALA A 141 15.06 -5.45 -12.51
N LEU A 142 15.72 -6.59 -12.75
CA LEU A 142 16.63 -7.22 -11.79
C LEU A 142 17.85 -6.33 -11.51
N ALA A 143 18.44 -5.72 -12.54
CA ALA A 143 19.55 -4.79 -12.40
C ALA A 143 19.13 -3.55 -11.58
N GLU A 144 17.97 -2.96 -11.87
CA GLU A 144 17.45 -1.80 -11.13
C GLU A 144 17.20 -2.14 -9.65
N THR A 145 16.51 -3.24 -9.36
CA THR A 145 16.24 -3.66 -7.97
C THR A 145 17.54 -3.98 -7.21
N SER A 146 18.49 -4.66 -7.85
CA SER A 146 19.80 -4.97 -7.25
C SER A 146 20.61 -3.71 -6.95
N ALA A 147 20.65 -2.77 -7.89
CA ALA A 147 21.33 -1.48 -7.71
C ALA A 147 20.72 -0.66 -6.57
N LEU A 148 19.38 -0.62 -6.46
CA LEU A 148 18.68 0.07 -5.37
C LEU A 148 18.93 -0.58 -4.00
N LEU A 149 19.00 -1.91 -3.91
CA LEU A 149 19.32 -2.61 -2.67
C LEU A 149 20.75 -2.34 -2.20
N VAL A 150 21.73 -2.36 -3.12
CA VAL A 150 23.12 -2.02 -2.82
C VAL A 150 23.24 -0.57 -2.36
N LEU A 151 22.56 0.36 -3.05
CA LEU A 151 22.48 1.76 -2.67
C LEU A 151 21.94 1.92 -1.25
N PHE A 152 20.82 1.27 -0.95
CA PHE A 152 20.21 1.34 0.38
C PHE A 152 21.19 0.85 1.45
N LYS A 153 21.87 -0.29 1.23
CA LYS A 153 22.82 -0.86 2.18
C LYS A 153 24.02 0.06 2.43
N LYS A 154 24.62 0.62 1.37
CA LYS A 154 25.77 1.53 1.46
C LYS A 154 25.41 2.87 2.13
N ALA A 155 24.26 3.43 1.76
CA ALA A 155 23.85 4.75 2.24
C ALA A 155 23.11 4.71 3.59
N ARG A 156 22.74 3.53 4.10
CA ARG A 156 21.97 3.33 5.36
C ARG A 156 22.58 4.06 6.56
N SER A 157 23.90 4.01 6.73
CA SER A 157 24.60 4.67 7.85
C SER A 157 24.48 6.20 7.79
N LEU A 158 24.48 6.77 6.58
CA LEU A 158 24.41 8.21 6.32
C LEU A 158 22.97 8.76 6.28
N ILE A 159 21.99 7.88 6.01
CA ILE A 159 20.57 8.25 5.86
C ILE A 159 19.76 8.00 7.14
N ARG A 160 20.28 7.23 8.12
CA ARG A 160 19.56 6.93 9.38
C ARG A 160 19.05 8.24 10.02
N GLY A 161 17.72 8.35 10.18
CA GLY A 161 17.05 9.54 10.71
C GLY A 161 16.77 10.69 9.74
N ARG A 162 16.90 10.51 8.40
CA ARG A 162 16.57 11.55 7.39
C ARG A 162 15.08 11.65 7.01
N THR A 163 14.17 11.07 7.79
CA THR A 163 12.73 11.15 7.51
C THR A 163 12.21 12.58 7.71
N GLY A 164 11.97 13.29 6.62
CA GLY A 164 11.07 14.47 6.57
C GLY A 164 11.62 15.81 7.10
N GLN A 165 12.79 15.86 7.74
CA GLN A 165 13.32 17.13 8.27
C GLN A 165 14.07 17.93 7.20
N ARG A 166 13.43 18.99 6.67
CA ARG A 166 14.10 20.03 5.89
C ARG A 166 15.14 20.74 6.75
N GLY A 167 16.29 21.09 6.16
CA GLY A 167 17.28 21.95 6.82
C GLY A 167 18.34 21.24 7.67
N ARG A 168 18.47 19.90 7.62
CA ARG A 168 19.61 19.22 8.26
C ARG A 168 20.94 19.69 7.66
N LEU A 169 21.95 19.89 8.51
CA LEU A 169 23.33 20.16 8.08
C LEU A 169 23.91 18.85 7.53
N THR A 170 24.34 18.83 6.27
CA THR A 170 25.05 17.69 5.67
C THR A 170 26.47 18.15 5.35
N PRO A 171 27.49 17.66 6.08
CA PRO A 171 28.90 17.96 5.84
C PRO A 171 29.31 17.68 4.39
N GLN A 172 30.34 18.37 3.90
CA GLN A 172 30.81 18.24 2.52
C GLN A 172 31.26 16.80 2.20
N SER A 173 31.98 16.16 3.11
CA SER A 173 32.44 14.77 2.99
C SER A 173 31.27 13.79 2.83
N GLU A 174 30.16 14.00 3.53
CA GLU A 174 28.95 13.19 3.37
C GLU A 174 28.26 13.43 2.04
N ARG A 175 28.23 14.67 1.54
CA ARG A 175 27.63 14.99 0.23
C ARG A 175 28.35 14.27 -0.90
N ILE A 176 29.69 14.25 -0.87
CA ILE A 176 30.53 13.56 -1.87
C ILE A 176 30.22 12.07 -1.85
N ARG A 177 30.30 11.41 -0.69
CA ARG A 177 30.00 9.97 -0.58
C ARG A 177 28.58 9.61 -1.04
N LEU A 178 27.59 10.43 -0.72
CA LEU A 178 26.22 10.22 -1.17
C LEU A 178 26.07 10.39 -2.68
N LEU A 179 26.77 11.34 -3.30
CA LEU A 179 26.82 11.47 -4.75
C LEU A 179 27.49 10.27 -5.41
N ASP A 180 28.58 9.77 -4.84
CA ASP A 180 29.27 8.58 -5.35
C ASP A 180 28.35 7.36 -5.34
N TYR A 181 27.67 7.09 -4.22
CA TYR A 181 26.70 6.00 -4.13
C TYR A 181 25.53 6.18 -5.09
N PHE A 182 25.03 7.42 -5.26
CA PHE A 182 23.96 7.73 -6.21
C PHE A 182 24.39 7.46 -7.65
N ASN A 183 25.58 7.92 -8.05
CA ASN A 183 26.12 7.72 -9.39
C ASN A 183 26.41 6.24 -9.66
N GLU A 184 26.96 5.52 -8.68
CA GLU A 184 27.18 4.07 -8.75
C GLU A 184 25.87 3.32 -9.00
N ALA A 185 24.80 3.64 -8.27
CA ALA A 185 23.50 3.00 -8.44
C ALA A 185 22.89 3.29 -9.82
N VAL A 186 23.00 4.53 -10.31
CA VAL A 186 22.50 4.92 -11.63
C VAL A 186 23.28 4.23 -12.75
N ASN A 187 24.61 4.13 -12.63
CA ASN A 187 25.45 3.41 -13.58
C ASN A 187 25.15 1.91 -13.61
N ASN A 188 24.74 1.34 -12.47
CA ASN A 188 24.29 -0.06 -12.36
C ASN A 188 22.84 -0.29 -12.79
N GLY A 189 22.18 0.70 -13.40
CA GLY A 189 20.86 0.56 -14.02
C GLY A 189 19.68 1.04 -13.18
N ALA A 190 19.89 1.66 -12.02
CA ALA A 190 18.81 2.26 -11.23
C ALA A 190 18.25 3.54 -11.87
N SER A 191 16.93 3.73 -11.82
CA SER A 191 16.33 5.03 -12.12
C SER A 191 16.81 6.11 -11.14
N ARG A 192 17.21 7.27 -11.68
CA ARG A 192 17.58 8.46 -10.87
C ARG A 192 16.49 8.85 -9.87
N HIS A 193 15.23 8.65 -10.22
CA HIS A 193 14.10 8.96 -9.33
C HIS A 193 14.03 7.97 -8.15
N GLN A 194 14.13 6.68 -8.44
CA GLN A 194 14.10 5.63 -7.42
C GLN A 194 15.32 5.69 -6.51
N ALA A 195 16.50 5.93 -7.06
CA ALA A 195 17.73 6.10 -6.28
C ALA A 195 17.63 7.29 -5.32
N ALA A 196 17.10 8.43 -5.78
CA ALA A 196 16.86 9.60 -4.93
C ALA A 196 15.82 9.32 -3.83
N HIS A 197 14.76 8.59 -4.17
CA HIS A 197 13.72 8.17 -3.23
C HIS A 197 14.28 7.28 -2.11
N VAL A 198 15.05 6.25 -2.44
CA VAL A 198 15.73 5.36 -1.46
C VAL A 198 16.66 6.14 -0.54
N MET A 199 17.29 7.21 -1.04
CA MET A 199 18.18 8.05 -0.25
C MET A 199 17.47 9.07 0.65
N CYS A 200 16.15 9.24 0.52
CA CYS A 200 15.36 10.30 1.14
C CYS A 200 15.90 11.71 0.83
N ILE A 201 16.45 11.94 -0.37
CA ILE A 201 16.99 13.23 -0.82
C ILE A 201 16.32 13.61 -2.14
N SER A 202 15.87 14.87 -2.28
CA SER A 202 15.27 15.30 -3.53
C SER A 202 16.28 15.25 -4.68
N GLN A 203 15.82 14.84 -5.87
CA GLN A 203 16.66 14.82 -7.08
C GLN A 203 17.26 16.20 -7.40
N ARG A 204 16.54 17.29 -7.10
CA ARG A 204 17.04 18.67 -7.25
C ARG A 204 18.23 18.95 -6.33
N THR A 205 18.19 18.46 -5.09
CA THR A 205 19.29 18.59 -4.12
C THR A 205 20.53 17.84 -4.59
N LEU A 206 20.38 16.60 -5.07
CA LEU A 206 21.50 15.82 -5.61
C LEU A 206 22.11 16.49 -6.85
N LYS A 207 21.29 17.00 -7.77
CA LYS A 207 21.76 17.77 -8.93
C LYS A 207 22.54 19.02 -8.51
N ARG A 208 22.06 19.74 -7.50
CA ARG A 208 22.76 20.91 -6.95
C ARG A 208 24.11 20.53 -6.33
N TRP A 209 24.17 19.44 -5.57
CA TRP A 209 25.42 18.95 -5.01
C TRP A 209 26.41 18.50 -6.09
N ALA A 210 25.93 17.87 -7.17
CA ALA A 210 26.78 17.45 -8.29
C ALA A 210 27.43 18.65 -9.01
N ASN A 211 26.70 19.76 -9.18
CA ASN A 211 27.23 20.95 -9.84
C ASN A 211 28.19 21.75 -8.94
N ASN A 212 27.97 21.77 -7.63
CA ASN A 212 28.82 22.49 -6.71
C ASN A 212 28.76 21.89 -5.29
N PRO A 213 29.67 20.97 -4.94
CA PRO A 213 29.70 20.33 -3.64
C PRO A 213 30.40 21.24 -2.61
N THR A 214 30.01 22.51 -2.51
CA THR A 214 30.56 23.41 -1.49
C THR A 214 30.12 22.99 -0.09
N PRO A 215 30.91 23.29 0.95
CA PRO A 215 30.49 23.11 2.32
C PRO A 215 29.22 23.91 2.63
N ASP A 216 28.45 23.43 3.60
CA ASP A 216 27.32 24.18 4.11
C ASP A 216 27.83 25.46 4.78
N LYS A 217 27.44 26.62 4.28
CA LYS A 217 27.90 27.91 4.81
C LYS A 217 27.12 28.36 6.05
N ARG A 218 26.02 27.67 6.41
CA ARG A 218 25.19 28.06 7.57
C ARG A 218 25.96 28.21 8.90
N PRO A 219 26.98 27.39 9.22
CA PRO A 219 27.76 27.55 10.45
C PRO A 219 28.74 28.74 10.43
N THR A 220 29.21 29.13 9.23
CA THR A 220 30.25 30.15 9.03
C THR A 220 29.71 31.47 8.50
N THR A 221 28.42 31.55 8.18
CA THR A 221 27.78 32.79 7.73
C THR A 221 27.59 33.70 8.93
N ALA A 222 28.21 34.89 8.87
CA ALA A 222 27.97 35.92 9.86
C ALA A 222 26.46 36.21 9.96
N PRO A 223 25.88 36.27 11.17
CA PRO A 223 24.47 36.55 11.34
C PRO A 223 24.14 37.91 10.72
N VAL A 224 23.27 37.91 9.71
CA VAL A 224 22.77 39.15 9.12
C VAL A 224 21.83 39.80 10.13
N LYS A 225 22.14 41.03 10.57
CA LYS A 225 21.24 41.81 11.42
C LYS A 225 19.93 42.00 10.67
N GLN A 226 18.82 41.54 11.26
CA GLN A 226 17.52 41.72 10.63
C GLN A 226 17.05 43.17 10.85
N PRO A 227 16.35 43.78 9.87
CA PRO A 227 15.83 45.15 10.04
C PRO A 227 14.91 45.34 11.24
N ARG A 228 14.33 44.26 11.76
CA ARG A 228 13.41 44.24 12.91
C ARG A 228 14.10 43.89 14.24
N GLN A 229 15.40 43.66 14.22
CA GLN A 229 16.17 43.37 15.41
C GLN A 229 16.39 44.66 16.18
N LEU A 230 15.96 44.69 17.44
CA LEU A 230 16.18 45.84 18.32
C LEU A 230 17.69 46.12 18.45
N SER A 231 18.05 47.39 18.44
CA SER A 231 19.38 47.82 18.83
C SER A 231 19.58 47.67 20.35
N GLU A 232 20.84 47.68 20.79
CA GLU A 232 21.14 47.63 22.22
C GLU A 232 20.57 48.86 22.94
N ASP A 233 20.58 50.04 22.29
CA ASP A 233 20.02 51.28 22.85
C ASP A 233 18.49 51.21 22.99
N GLU A 234 17.79 50.64 22.01
CA GLU A 234 16.35 50.43 22.08
C GLU A 234 15.97 49.44 23.19
N GLU A 235 16.76 48.38 23.35
CA GLU A 235 16.57 47.40 24.42
C GLU A 235 16.77 48.03 25.81
N GLN A 236 17.82 48.85 25.99
CA GLN A 236 18.06 49.58 27.23
C GLN A 236 16.96 50.61 27.51
N ARG A 237 16.45 51.29 26.49
CA ARG A 237 15.33 52.23 26.63
C ARG A 237 14.07 51.53 27.14
N ILE A 238 13.75 50.35 26.61
CA ILE A 238 12.61 49.55 27.07
C ILE A 238 12.78 49.17 28.55
N LEU A 239 13.96 48.70 28.96
CA LEU A 239 14.24 48.34 30.35
C LEU A 239 14.15 49.54 31.29
N MET A 240 14.74 50.67 30.89
CA MET A 240 14.70 51.89 31.69
C MET A 240 13.26 52.32 31.94
N VAL A 241 12.44 52.39 30.89
CA VAL A 241 11.03 52.79 31.01
C VAL A 241 10.25 51.83 31.89
N CYS A 242 10.39 50.51 31.70
CA CYS A 242 9.66 49.53 32.51
C CYS A 242 10.04 49.56 34.01
N ASN A 243 11.24 50.05 34.35
CA ASN A 243 11.72 50.15 35.74
C ASN A 243 11.52 51.54 36.36
N LEU A 244 10.86 52.48 35.66
CA LEU A 244 10.49 53.76 36.25
C LEU A 244 9.46 53.57 37.38
N PRO A 245 9.47 54.39 38.45
CA PRO A 245 8.54 54.23 39.59
C PRO A 245 7.07 54.18 39.19
N GLN A 246 6.67 54.96 38.18
CA GLN A 246 5.29 55.01 37.67
C GLN A 246 4.83 53.74 36.93
N TYR A 247 5.77 52.88 36.51
CA TYR A 247 5.49 51.66 35.74
C TYR A 247 6.00 50.38 36.45
N ALA A 248 6.70 50.52 37.57
CA ALA A 248 7.40 49.43 38.25
C ALA A 248 6.47 48.26 38.64
N ASP A 249 5.24 48.55 39.05
CA ASP A 249 4.26 47.54 39.48
C ASP A 249 3.30 47.08 38.38
N LEU A 250 3.39 47.67 37.17
CA LEU A 250 2.45 47.43 36.09
C LEU A 250 2.95 46.33 35.14
N PRO A 251 2.06 45.47 34.61
CA PRO A 251 2.42 44.54 33.54
C PRO A 251 2.62 45.28 32.21
N ALA A 252 3.39 44.69 31.28
CA ALA A 252 3.63 45.28 29.96
C ALA A 252 2.32 45.57 29.18
N SER A 253 1.25 44.80 29.41
CA SER A 253 -0.08 45.06 28.84
C SER A 253 -0.74 46.36 29.33
N GLN A 254 -0.30 46.93 30.45
CA GLN A 254 -0.76 48.23 30.95
C GLN A 254 0.25 49.34 30.64
N ILE A 255 1.55 49.04 30.65
CA ILE A 255 2.61 50.01 30.32
C ILE A 255 2.47 50.51 28.87
N VAL A 256 2.19 49.62 27.91
CA VAL A 256 2.08 49.99 26.49
C VAL A 256 0.95 51.00 26.23
N PRO A 257 -0.30 50.76 26.69
CA PRO A 257 -1.38 51.76 26.58
C PRO A 257 -1.04 53.09 27.25
N LEU A 258 -0.51 53.09 28.48
CA LEU A 258 -0.17 54.33 29.20
C LEU A 258 0.91 55.17 28.51
N LEU A 259 1.85 54.52 27.81
CA LEU A 259 2.83 55.21 26.99
C LEU A 259 2.21 55.72 25.68
N ALA A 260 1.31 54.95 25.08
CA ALA A 260 0.58 55.36 23.89
C ALA A 260 -0.31 56.59 24.15
N ASP A 261 -0.97 56.66 25.31
CA ASP A 261 -1.75 57.81 25.76
C ASP A 261 -0.89 59.08 25.89
N LYS A 262 0.40 58.92 26.18
CA LYS A 262 1.41 59.99 26.24
C LYS A 262 2.09 60.27 24.88
N GLY A 263 1.66 59.60 23.82
CA GLY A 263 2.25 59.71 22.47
C GLY A 263 3.64 59.08 22.32
N VAL A 264 4.05 58.21 23.26
CA VAL A 264 5.37 57.57 23.27
C VAL A 264 5.26 56.11 22.87
N TYR A 265 6.04 55.70 21.87
CA TYR A 265 6.14 54.28 21.46
C TYR A 265 7.56 53.75 21.69
N ILE A 266 7.65 52.66 22.45
CA ILE A 266 8.92 51.96 22.75
C ILE A 266 8.95 50.51 22.24
N GLY A 267 7.81 49.97 21.77
CA GLY A 267 7.70 48.60 21.28
C GLY A 267 6.31 48.00 21.54
N SER A 268 6.05 46.85 20.90
CA SER A 268 4.82 46.08 21.14
C SER A 268 4.86 45.37 22.50
N GLU A 269 3.70 44.99 23.04
CA GLU A 269 3.62 44.21 24.28
C GLU A 269 4.52 42.96 24.25
N SER A 270 4.49 42.22 23.13
CA SER A 270 5.30 41.03 22.92
C SER A 270 6.80 41.34 22.93
N THR A 271 7.19 42.46 22.33
CA THR A 271 8.58 42.93 22.29
C THR A 271 9.07 43.26 23.70
N ILE A 272 8.28 44.00 24.48
CA ILE A 272 8.62 44.36 25.86
C ILE A 272 8.71 43.11 26.73
N TYR A 273 7.77 42.17 26.62
CA TYR A 273 7.85 40.89 27.33
C TYR A 273 9.11 40.10 26.95
N GLN A 274 9.51 40.08 25.68
CA GLN A 274 10.75 39.40 25.26
C GLN A 274 12.00 40.03 25.88
N VAL A 275 12.07 41.36 25.92
CA VAL A 275 13.18 42.09 26.54
C VAL A 275 13.22 41.84 28.06
N LEU A 276 12.10 42.00 28.76
CA LEU A 276 12.02 41.72 30.20
C LEU A 276 12.36 40.26 30.52
N LYS A 277 11.97 39.31 29.65
CA LYS A 277 12.33 37.89 29.79
C LYS A 277 13.83 37.67 29.64
N LYS A 278 14.45 38.28 28.61
CA LYS A 278 15.89 38.19 28.33
C LYS A 278 16.72 38.69 29.52
N HIS A 279 16.26 39.76 30.18
CA HIS A 279 16.88 40.35 31.37
C HIS A 279 16.37 39.78 32.71
N ARG A 280 15.59 38.69 32.68
CA ARG A 280 15.07 37.99 33.88
C ARG A 280 14.19 38.86 34.81
N GLN A 281 13.53 39.90 34.29
CA GLN A 281 12.63 40.78 35.04
C GLN A 281 11.14 40.35 35.05
N LEU A 282 10.81 39.20 34.44
CA LEU A 282 9.47 38.58 34.44
C LEU A 282 9.27 37.51 35.52
N THR A 283 9.97 37.64 36.65
CA THR A 283 9.72 36.77 37.80
C THR A 283 8.36 37.08 38.41
N HIS A 284 7.73 36.06 39.01
CA HIS A 284 6.42 36.18 39.63
C HIS A 284 6.48 37.14 40.83
N ARG A 285 5.74 38.25 40.78
CA ARG A 285 5.75 39.31 41.81
C ARG A 285 4.63 39.21 42.86
N GLY A 286 3.66 38.31 42.67
CA GLY A 286 2.49 38.16 43.56
C GLY A 286 2.70 37.18 44.72
N LYS A 287 1.82 37.25 45.73
CA LYS A 287 1.72 36.27 46.83
C LYS A 287 1.11 34.92 46.41
N ALA A 288 0.56 34.83 45.19
CA ALA A 288 0.00 33.59 44.66
C ALA A 288 1.08 32.52 44.54
N LYS A 289 0.81 31.32 45.04
CA LYS A 289 1.74 30.20 44.87
C LYS A 289 1.90 29.90 43.37
N PRO A 290 3.11 29.58 42.89
CA PRO A 290 3.30 29.15 41.52
C PRO A 290 2.40 27.96 41.23
N ARG A 291 1.84 27.90 40.01
CA ARG A 291 0.95 26.83 39.60
C ARG A 291 1.72 25.50 39.65
N ASN A 292 1.36 24.65 40.61
CA ASN A 292 1.93 23.31 40.69
C ASN A 292 1.54 22.50 39.46
N LYS A 293 2.52 21.86 38.82
CA LYS A 293 2.28 20.87 37.79
C LYS A 293 1.78 19.61 38.48
N HIS A 294 0.47 19.39 38.48
CA HIS A 294 -0.11 18.13 38.90
C HIS A 294 0.19 17.07 37.83
N PRO A 295 0.55 15.83 38.21
CA PRO A 295 0.68 14.74 37.26
C PRO A 295 -0.64 14.56 36.49
N LEU A 296 -0.53 14.21 35.21
CA LEU A 296 -1.70 13.91 34.38
C LEU A 296 -2.46 12.72 34.98
N PRO A 297 -3.80 12.71 34.89
CA PRO A 297 -4.59 11.60 35.40
C PRO A 297 -4.24 10.30 34.67
N THR A 298 -4.36 9.18 35.39
CA THR A 298 -4.36 7.85 34.78
C THR A 298 -5.50 7.77 33.78
N SER A 299 -5.18 7.88 32.49
CA SER A 299 -6.16 7.74 31.42
C SER A 299 -6.48 6.27 31.23
N TYR A 300 -7.73 5.90 31.46
CA TYR A 300 -8.26 4.60 31.07
C TYR A 300 -8.88 4.70 29.69
N THR A 301 -8.62 3.68 28.87
CA THR A 301 -9.16 3.56 27.52
C THR A 301 -9.99 2.29 27.45
N ALA A 302 -11.24 2.42 27.02
CA ALA A 302 -12.14 1.30 26.78
C ALA A 302 -12.13 0.95 25.28
N SER A 303 -11.69 -0.26 24.95
CA SER A 303 -11.76 -0.86 23.61
C SER A 303 -13.04 -1.68 23.40
N GLY A 304 -13.77 -1.98 24.47
CA GLY A 304 -15.04 -2.73 24.43
C GLY A 304 -15.98 -2.36 25.57
N PRO A 305 -17.22 -2.92 25.55
CA PRO A 305 -18.19 -2.72 26.62
C PRO A 305 -17.66 -3.28 27.94
N ASN A 306 -18.15 -2.74 29.06
CA ASN A 306 -17.87 -3.26 30.40
C ASN A 306 -16.39 -3.25 30.82
N GLN A 307 -15.60 -2.30 30.30
CA GLN A 307 -14.21 -2.11 30.71
C GLN A 307 -14.01 -0.89 31.60
N VAL A 308 -14.70 0.21 31.31
CA VAL A 308 -14.62 1.45 32.08
C VAL A 308 -16.01 2.05 32.24
N TYR A 309 -16.44 2.14 33.49
CA TYR A 309 -17.65 2.83 33.87
C TYR A 309 -17.32 4.18 34.44
N THR A 310 -18.19 5.14 34.17
CA THR A 310 -18.29 6.36 34.95
C THR A 310 -19.60 6.36 35.70
N TRP A 311 -19.59 6.91 36.90
CA TRP A 311 -20.81 7.11 37.65
C TRP A 311 -20.80 8.48 38.31
N ASP A 312 -21.99 9.00 38.57
CA ASP A 312 -22.19 10.27 39.25
C ASP A 312 -23.62 10.35 39.82
N ILE A 313 -23.84 11.31 40.72
CA ILE A 313 -25.10 11.52 41.44
C ILE A 313 -25.65 12.88 41.06
N SER A 314 -26.93 12.94 40.71
CA SER A 314 -27.59 14.20 40.39
C SER A 314 -28.92 14.38 41.12
N TYR A 315 -29.22 15.63 41.44
CA TYR A 315 -30.46 16.00 42.09
C TYR A 315 -31.64 16.04 41.12
N CYS A 316 -32.71 15.33 41.47
CA CYS A 316 -34.03 15.44 40.87
C CYS A 316 -34.92 16.34 41.73
N PRO A 317 -35.52 17.40 41.17
CA PRO A 317 -36.37 18.31 41.93
C PRO A 317 -37.66 17.61 42.38
N SER A 318 -38.04 17.75 43.63
CA SER A 318 -39.40 17.40 44.07
C SER A 318 -40.37 18.57 43.84
N ASN A 319 -41.67 18.32 44.04
CA ASN A 319 -42.69 19.37 44.07
C ASN A 319 -42.56 20.31 45.28
N VAL A 320 -41.79 19.93 46.31
CA VAL A 320 -41.49 20.75 47.48
C VAL A 320 -40.13 21.43 47.31
N LYS A 321 -40.11 22.76 47.41
CA LYS A 321 -38.86 23.53 47.30
C LYS A 321 -37.88 23.12 48.41
N GLY A 322 -36.64 22.81 48.02
CA GLY A 322 -35.56 22.43 48.95
C GLY A 322 -35.49 20.93 49.26
N VAL A 323 -36.45 20.13 48.80
CA VAL A 323 -36.41 18.66 48.90
C VAL A 323 -36.06 18.08 47.54
N PHE A 324 -35.07 17.18 47.52
CA PHE A 324 -34.54 16.58 46.31
C PHE A 324 -34.50 15.06 46.44
N TRP A 325 -34.66 14.38 45.31
CA TRP A 325 -34.37 12.96 45.16
C TRP A 325 -32.99 12.79 44.53
N TYR A 326 -32.26 11.77 44.93
CA TYR A 326 -30.89 11.53 44.50
C TYR A 326 -30.87 10.44 43.43
N LEU A 327 -30.55 10.82 42.19
CA LEU A 327 -30.40 9.91 41.07
C LEU A 327 -28.94 9.48 40.95
N TYR A 328 -28.71 8.20 41.17
CA TYR A 328 -27.43 7.54 40.94
C TYR A 328 -27.44 6.97 39.52
N LEU A 329 -26.44 7.29 38.71
CA LEU A 329 -26.28 6.75 37.35
C LEU A 329 -24.90 6.17 37.14
N ILE A 330 -24.84 4.99 36.52
CA ILE A 330 -23.63 4.33 36.04
C ILE A 330 -23.74 4.18 34.51
N LEU A 331 -22.74 4.69 33.82
CA LEU A 331 -22.63 4.76 32.36
C LEU A 331 -21.38 4.01 31.90
N ASP A 332 -21.54 3.17 30.88
CA ASP A 332 -20.41 2.61 30.14
C ASP A 332 -19.87 3.65 29.12
N ILE A 333 -18.59 4.02 29.24
CA ILE A 333 -18.01 5.06 28.38
C ILE A 333 -17.86 4.61 26.92
N TYR A 334 -17.71 3.30 26.68
CA TYR A 334 -17.52 2.76 25.34
C TYR A 334 -18.82 2.85 24.55
N SER A 335 -19.88 2.25 25.07
CA SER A 335 -21.18 2.16 24.41
C SER A 335 -22.09 3.37 24.62
N ARG A 336 -21.83 4.19 25.66
CA ARG A 336 -22.74 5.22 26.18
C ARG A 336 -24.01 4.68 26.82
N LYS A 337 -24.08 3.38 27.10
CA LYS A 337 -25.25 2.72 27.69
C LYS A 337 -25.32 3.03 29.18
N ILE A 338 -26.52 3.40 29.65
CA ILE A 338 -26.81 3.43 31.08
C ILE A 338 -26.91 1.97 31.54
N VAL A 339 -25.92 1.52 32.30
CA VAL A 339 -25.82 0.13 32.78
C VAL A 339 -26.46 -0.04 34.16
N GLY A 340 -26.41 1.00 34.99
CA GLY A 340 -26.95 1.00 36.34
C GLY A 340 -27.61 2.33 36.66
N TRP A 341 -28.76 2.29 37.34
CA TRP A 341 -29.40 3.50 37.85
C TRP A 341 -30.30 3.17 39.04
N GLU A 342 -30.35 4.05 40.02
CA GLU A 342 -31.29 3.99 41.14
C GLU A 342 -31.62 5.41 41.63
N VAL A 343 -32.80 5.57 42.24
CA VAL A 343 -33.24 6.84 42.82
C VAL A 343 -33.62 6.65 44.28
N HIS A 344 -33.09 7.51 45.14
CA HIS A 344 -33.19 7.41 46.60
C HIS A 344 -33.55 8.74 47.27
N GLU A 345 -34.02 8.66 48.51
CA GLU A 345 -34.37 9.83 49.35
C GLU A 345 -33.16 10.49 50.00
N THR A 346 -32.10 9.72 50.21
CA THR A 346 -30.88 10.16 50.88
C THR A 346 -29.65 9.76 50.08
N GLU A 347 -28.60 10.55 50.23
CA GLU A 347 -27.29 10.28 49.65
C GLU A 347 -26.51 9.37 50.61
N SER A 348 -26.24 8.12 50.21
CA SER A 348 -25.48 7.17 51.04
C SER A 348 -24.52 6.31 50.21
N GLY A 349 -23.35 6.01 50.80
CA GLY A 349 -22.37 5.09 50.23
C GLY A 349 -22.84 3.64 50.19
N GLU A 350 -23.74 3.23 51.09
CA GLU A 350 -24.32 1.87 51.08
C GLU A 350 -25.28 1.67 49.89
N LEU A 351 -26.02 2.72 49.52
CA LEU A 351 -26.88 2.70 48.33
C LEU A 351 -26.04 2.64 47.05
N ALA A 352 -24.94 3.41 46.99
CA ALA A 352 -23.98 3.33 45.89
C ALA A 352 -23.41 1.92 45.73
N LYS A 353 -23.05 1.28 46.85
CA LYS A 353 -22.55 -0.09 46.89
C LYS A 353 -23.57 -1.08 46.30
N GLN A 354 -24.81 -1.05 46.77
CA GLN A 354 -25.87 -1.95 46.30
C GLN A 354 -26.14 -1.78 44.80
N LEU A 355 -26.12 -0.53 44.32
CA LEU A 355 -26.26 -0.22 42.91
C LEU A 355 -25.12 -0.84 42.08
N VAL A 356 -23.87 -0.71 42.51
CA VAL A 356 -22.72 -1.29 41.80
C VAL A 356 -22.84 -2.81 41.74
N GLU A 357 -23.15 -3.48 42.86
CA GLU A 357 -23.32 -4.94 42.90
C GLU A 357 -24.40 -5.42 41.93
N ARG A 358 -25.58 -4.77 41.94
CA ARG A 358 -26.66 -5.07 41.00
C ARG A 358 -26.27 -4.85 39.55
N THR A 359 -25.51 -3.79 39.28
CA THR A 359 -25.05 -3.45 37.93
C THR A 359 -24.06 -4.50 37.42
N LEU A 360 -23.11 -4.93 38.26
CA LEU A 360 -22.16 -5.98 37.89
C LEU A 360 -22.85 -7.32 37.63
N LEU A 361 -23.86 -7.69 38.43
CA LEU A 361 -24.65 -8.90 38.22
C LEU A 361 -25.44 -8.82 36.91
N ARG A 362 -26.14 -7.71 36.66
CA ARG A 362 -26.94 -7.50 35.45
C ARG A 362 -26.09 -7.57 34.18
N GLU A 363 -24.91 -6.97 34.20
CA GLU A 363 -24.01 -6.91 33.05
C GLU A 363 -23.05 -8.13 32.97
N GLY A 364 -23.17 -9.11 33.87
CA GLY A 364 -22.33 -10.32 33.85
C GLY A 364 -20.84 -10.07 34.16
N CYS A 365 -20.52 -8.96 34.85
CA CYS A 365 -19.16 -8.48 35.08
C CYS A 365 -18.63 -8.76 36.49
N TRP A 366 -19.22 -9.74 37.19
CA TRP A 366 -18.85 -10.03 38.58
C TRP A 366 -17.41 -10.54 38.72
N HIS A 367 -16.94 -11.36 37.77
CA HIS A 367 -15.61 -11.97 37.79
C HIS A 367 -14.54 -11.14 37.08
N ASN A 368 -14.95 -10.13 36.30
CA ASN A 368 -14.06 -9.22 35.60
C ASN A 368 -14.63 -7.79 35.71
N PRO A 369 -14.49 -7.16 36.89
CA PRO A 369 -15.14 -5.89 37.16
C PRO A 369 -14.47 -4.75 36.36
N PRO A 370 -15.26 -3.85 35.75
CA PRO A 370 -14.73 -2.68 35.05
C PRO A 370 -14.02 -1.70 35.99
N VAL A 371 -13.23 -0.80 35.43
CA VAL A 371 -12.75 0.36 36.18
C VAL A 371 -13.92 1.29 36.47
N LEU A 372 -14.14 1.67 37.74
CA LEU A 372 -15.15 2.64 38.12
C LEU A 372 -14.53 4.03 38.30
N HIS A 373 -14.97 4.98 37.50
CA HIS A 373 -14.51 6.37 37.57
C HIS A 373 -15.55 7.30 38.17
N SER A 374 -15.12 8.11 39.15
CA SER A 374 -15.97 9.06 39.87
C SER A 374 -15.34 10.41 40.15
N ASP A 375 -16.21 11.36 40.43
CA ASP A 375 -15.89 12.64 41.03
C ASP A 375 -15.54 12.50 42.52
N ASN A 376 -15.06 13.59 43.12
CA ASN A 376 -14.66 13.63 44.53
C ASN A 376 -15.84 13.96 45.47
N GLY A 377 -17.06 13.55 45.12
CA GLY A 377 -18.25 13.75 45.95
C GLY A 377 -18.18 13.02 47.30
N ALA A 378 -18.94 13.48 48.30
CA ALA A 378 -18.92 12.89 49.64
C ALA A 378 -19.31 11.39 49.67
N PRO A 379 -20.32 10.90 48.93
CA PRO A 379 -20.60 9.46 48.88
C PRO A 379 -19.59 8.68 48.06
N MET A 380 -19.01 9.31 47.04
CA MET A 380 -18.01 8.70 46.16
C MET A 380 -16.70 8.45 46.90
N THR A 381 -16.41 9.30 47.89
CA THR A 381 -15.24 9.18 48.75
C THR A 381 -15.48 8.32 50.01
N SER A 382 -16.70 7.83 50.22
CA SER A 382 -17.09 7.05 51.40
C SER A 382 -16.27 5.77 51.58
N PHE A 383 -15.90 5.48 52.83
CA PHE A 383 -15.12 4.27 53.16
C PHE A 383 -15.86 2.99 52.76
N THR A 384 -17.16 2.91 53.04
CA THR A 384 -18.03 1.76 52.74
C THR A 384 -17.97 1.34 51.28
N LEU A 385 -18.06 2.31 50.35
CA LEU A 385 -17.97 2.04 48.93
C LEU A 385 -16.55 1.59 48.54
N LYS A 386 -15.52 2.32 48.98
CA LYS A 386 -14.11 2.00 48.67
C LYS A 386 -13.72 0.60 49.11
N SER A 387 -14.07 0.22 50.34
CA SER A 387 -13.78 -1.11 50.87
C SER A 387 -14.49 -2.21 50.08
N ARG A 388 -15.74 -1.97 49.64
CA ARG A 388 -16.46 -2.97 48.85
C ARG A 388 -15.93 -3.09 47.43
N LEU A 389 -15.60 -1.99 46.77
CA LEU A 389 -14.97 -2.01 45.44
C LEU A 389 -13.64 -2.78 45.48
N ALA A 390 -12.83 -2.58 46.53
CA ALA A 390 -11.60 -3.34 46.74
C ALA A 390 -11.87 -4.85 46.89
N ASN A 391 -12.88 -5.24 47.67
CA ASN A 391 -13.27 -6.65 47.84
C ASN A 391 -13.79 -7.29 46.54
N LEU A 392 -14.43 -6.50 45.67
CA LEU A 392 -14.89 -6.96 44.36
C LEU A 392 -13.76 -7.00 43.33
N GLY A 393 -12.55 -6.52 43.65
CA GLY A 393 -11.44 -6.39 42.70
C GLY A 393 -11.62 -5.26 41.69
N MET A 394 -12.54 -4.32 41.95
CA MET A 394 -12.87 -3.22 41.06
C MET A 394 -11.89 -2.06 41.24
N ALA A 395 -11.15 -1.71 40.19
CA ALA A 395 -10.24 -0.56 40.22
C ALA A 395 -11.04 0.75 40.23
N MET A 396 -10.65 1.68 41.11
CA MET A 396 -11.36 2.95 41.29
C MET A 396 -10.47 4.12 40.87
N SER A 397 -11.01 4.97 40.00
CA SER A 397 -10.34 6.16 39.45
C SER A 397 -11.08 7.42 39.91
N HIS A 398 -10.35 8.46 40.33
CA HIS A 398 -10.94 9.74 40.77
C HIS A 398 -10.43 10.94 39.98
N ASN A 399 -11.29 11.96 39.87
CA ASN A 399 -10.92 13.28 39.35
C ASN A 399 -9.84 13.98 40.20
N ARG A 400 -9.14 14.94 39.59
CA ARG A 400 -8.20 15.78 40.34
C ARG A 400 -8.93 16.54 41.45
N PRO A 401 -8.32 16.71 42.64
CA PRO A 401 -8.86 17.62 43.63
C PRO A 401 -9.03 19.02 43.02
N ARG A 402 -10.24 19.59 43.11
CA ARG A 402 -10.62 20.92 42.61
C ARG A 402 -10.71 21.06 41.08
N VAL A 403 -10.98 19.99 40.34
CA VAL A 403 -11.36 20.06 38.92
C VAL A 403 -12.70 19.35 38.72
N SER A 404 -13.74 20.13 38.38
CA SER A 404 -15.09 19.61 38.11
C SER A 404 -15.23 18.94 36.74
N ASN A 405 -14.34 19.24 35.79
CA ASN A 405 -14.53 18.89 34.38
C ASN A 405 -13.95 17.53 33.96
N ASP A 406 -13.50 16.70 34.90
CA ASP A 406 -12.78 15.47 34.57
C ASP A 406 -13.76 14.26 34.35
N ASN A 407 -15.09 14.44 34.48
CA ASN A 407 -16.14 13.46 34.15
C ASN A 407 -17.14 13.94 33.06
N PRO A 408 -16.66 14.18 31.83
CA PRO A 408 -17.48 14.77 30.76
C PRO A 408 -18.65 13.89 30.31
N TYR A 409 -18.56 12.57 30.52
CA TYR A 409 -19.56 11.63 30.03
C TYR A 409 -20.81 11.57 30.91
N SER A 410 -20.64 11.55 32.24
CA SER A 410 -21.76 11.62 33.17
C SER A 410 -22.45 12.99 33.10
N GLU A 411 -21.70 14.08 32.98
CA GLU A 411 -22.26 15.42 32.80
C GLU A 411 -23.13 15.54 31.53
N SER A 412 -22.61 15.04 30.39
CA SER A 412 -23.35 15.02 29.13
C SER A 412 -24.63 14.17 29.24
N LEU A 413 -24.57 13.05 29.96
CA LEU A 413 -25.73 12.20 30.21
C LEU A 413 -26.78 12.94 31.04
N PHE A 414 -26.41 13.58 32.15
CA PHE A 414 -27.36 14.32 32.97
C PHE A 414 -27.99 15.49 32.23
N ARG A 415 -27.23 16.16 31.36
CA ARG A 415 -27.81 17.16 30.46
C ARG A 415 -28.89 16.53 29.57
N THR A 416 -28.61 15.37 28.99
CA THR A 416 -29.58 14.65 28.15
C THR A 416 -30.85 14.25 28.93
N VAL A 417 -30.69 13.81 30.17
CA VAL A 417 -31.79 13.49 31.09
C VAL A 417 -32.63 14.74 31.39
N LYS A 418 -32.01 15.82 31.88
CA LYS A 418 -32.72 17.02 32.39
C LYS A 418 -33.31 17.91 31.31
N TYR A 419 -32.74 17.90 30.10
CA TYR A 419 -33.25 18.68 28.97
C TYR A 419 -34.27 17.89 28.11
N CYS A 420 -34.59 16.66 28.49
CA CYS A 420 -35.66 15.91 27.85
C CYS A 420 -37.00 16.68 27.97
N PRO A 421 -37.80 16.84 26.90
CA PRO A 421 -39.08 17.54 26.97
C PRO A 421 -40.08 16.96 27.97
N LYS A 422 -39.97 15.65 28.27
CA LYS A 422 -40.79 14.96 29.27
C LYS A 422 -40.32 15.20 30.72
N TRP A 423 -39.23 15.93 30.93
CA TRP A 423 -38.74 16.27 32.28
C TRP A 423 -39.71 17.24 32.97
N PRO A 424 -40.18 16.94 34.19
CA PRO A 424 -41.19 17.76 34.86
C PRO A 424 -40.61 19.10 35.34
N ARG A 425 -41.05 20.20 34.74
CA ARG A 425 -40.64 21.57 35.12
C ARG A 425 -40.99 21.95 36.56
N LYS A 426 -42.10 21.41 37.10
CA LYS A 426 -42.58 21.66 38.47
C LYS A 426 -41.99 20.67 39.50
N GLY A 427 -41.09 19.79 39.09
CA GLY A 427 -40.57 18.71 39.93
C GLY A 427 -41.45 17.47 39.97
N PHE A 428 -40.94 16.41 40.59
CA PHE A 428 -41.61 15.14 40.73
C PHE A 428 -42.44 15.07 42.01
N ASN A 429 -43.64 14.47 41.90
CA ASN A 429 -44.61 14.37 43.00
C ASN A 429 -44.25 13.34 44.09
N SER A 430 -43.50 12.29 43.75
CA SER A 430 -43.12 11.22 44.68
C SER A 430 -41.89 10.48 44.20
N LEU A 431 -41.22 9.74 45.09
CA LEU A 431 -40.09 8.89 44.75
C LEU A 431 -40.46 7.86 43.65
N SER A 432 -41.64 7.24 43.76
CA SER A 432 -42.15 6.28 42.77
C SER A 432 -42.34 6.91 41.40
N HIS A 433 -42.78 8.17 41.32
CA HIS A 433 -42.91 8.89 40.07
C HIS A 433 -41.55 9.12 39.40
N VAL A 434 -40.51 9.51 40.16
CA VAL A 434 -39.14 9.65 39.60
C VAL A 434 -38.63 8.31 39.10
N ARG A 435 -38.83 7.23 39.86
CA ARG A 435 -38.40 5.88 39.49
C ARG A 435 -39.05 5.39 38.20
N GLN A 436 -40.37 5.57 38.07
CA GLN A 436 -41.09 5.20 36.84
C GLN A 436 -40.59 6.01 35.64
N TRP A 437 -40.42 7.32 35.81
CA TRP A 437 -39.90 8.19 34.75
C TRP A 437 -38.50 7.78 34.31
N MET A 438 -37.62 7.47 35.26
CA MET A 438 -36.26 7.01 34.98
C MET A 438 -36.25 5.67 34.27
N MET A 439 -37.13 4.74 34.65
CA MET A 439 -37.27 3.44 33.97
C MET A 439 -37.63 3.62 32.50
N ASP A 440 -38.63 4.46 32.21
CA ASP A 440 -39.05 4.75 30.84
C ASP A 440 -37.95 5.48 30.06
N PHE A 441 -37.29 6.46 30.70
CA PHE A 441 -36.20 7.21 30.09
C PHE A 441 -35.03 6.30 29.72
N VAL A 442 -34.57 5.44 30.63
CA VAL A 442 -33.42 4.56 30.41
C VAL A 442 -33.70 3.58 29.27
N ASN A 443 -34.92 3.05 29.18
CA ASN A 443 -35.32 2.20 28.06
C ASN A 443 -35.23 2.95 26.72
N VAL A 444 -35.83 4.14 26.64
CA VAL A 444 -35.78 4.98 25.43
C VAL A 444 -34.36 5.39 25.08
N TYR A 445 -33.57 5.79 26.06
CA TYR A 445 -32.19 6.22 25.87
C TYR A 445 -31.30 5.07 25.39
N ASN A 446 -31.40 3.89 25.99
CA ASN A 446 -30.56 2.76 25.60
C ASN A 446 -30.99 2.15 24.25
N GLU A 447 -32.28 1.99 23.98
CA GLU A 447 -32.76 1.20 22.84
C GLU A 447 -33.26 2.03 21.65
N HIS A 448 -33.57 3.31 21.82
CA HIS A 448 -34.15 4.14 20.75
C HIS A 448 -33.38 5.44 20.45
N HIS A 449 -32.65 6.00 21.42
CA HIS A 449 -31.93 7.25 21.22
C HIS A 449 -30.68 7.05 20.35
N LEU A 450 -30.59 7.77 19.23
CA LEU A 450 -29.41 7.76 18.37
C LEU A 450 -28.36 8.74 18.92
N HIS A 451 -27.33 8.19 19.55
CA HIS A 451 -26.36 9.00 20.27
C HIS A 451 -25.25 9.51 19.33
N SER A 452 -25.06 10.83 19.27
CA SER A 452 -24.15 11.48 18.33
C SER A 452 -22.68 11.08 18.52
N GLY A 453 -22.24 10.93 19.78
CA GLY A 453 -20.87 10.51 20.13
C GLY A 453 -20.50 9.08 19.74
N ILE A 454 -21.45 8.29 19.22
CA ILE A 454 -21.23 6.92 18.72
C ILE A 454 -21.76 6.76 17.28
N ASN A 455 -21.69 7.85 16.50
CA ASN A 455 -22.15 7.90 15.11
C ASN A 455 -23.63 7.50 14.93
N PHE A 456 -24.49 7.95 15.86
CA PHE A 456 -25.94 7.81 15.78
C PHE A 456 -26.39 6.34 15.75
N VAL A 457 -25.67 5.46 16.44
CA VAL A 457 -26.17 4.14 16.86
C VAL A 457 -26.82 4.29 18.23
N THR A 458 -27.69 3.36 18.61
CA THR A 458 -28.26 3.35 19.96
C THR A 458 -27.21 2.82 20.95
N PRO A 459 -27.16 3.34 22.19
CA PRO A 459 -26.24 2.85 23.20
C PRO A 459 -26.33 1.33 23.43
N GLY A 460 -27.54 0.77 23.43
CA GLY A 460 -27.81 -0.65 23.58
C GLY A 460 -27.22 -1.48 22.42
N SER A 461 -27.44 -1.06 21.16
CA SER A 461 -26.90 -1.76 20.00
C SER A 461 -25.37 -1.74 19.98
N ARG A 462 -24.74 -0.61 20.31
CA ARG A 462 -23.26 -0.56 20.42
C ARG A 462 -22.75 -1.46 21.53
N HIS A 463 -23.43 -1.49 22.67
CA HIS A 463 -23.04 -2.35 23.78
C HIS A 463 -23.12 -3.85 23.44
N ARG A 464 -24.08 -4.25 22.60
CA ARG A 464 -24.20 -5.63 22.06
C ARG A 464 -23.27 -5.92 20.89
N GLY A 465 -22.53 -4.93 20.37
CA GLY A 465 -21.63 -5.07 19.21
C GLY A 465 -22.34 -5.05 17.85
N GLU A 466 -23.58 -4.58 17.79
CA GLU A 466 -24.39 -4.49 16.56
C GLU A 466 -24.04 -3.25 15.70
N ASP A 467 -23.26 -2.31 16.25
CA ASP A 467 -22.92 -1.03 15.63
C ASP A 467 -22.19 -1.18 14.30
N ASN A 468 -21.26 -2.14 14.20
CA ASN A 468 -20.50 -2.42 12.98
C ASN A 468 -21.42 -2.73 11.79
N ALA A 469 -22.41 -3.61 11.99
CA ALA A 469 -23.34 -4.00 10.93
C ALA A 469 -24.26 -2.84 10.54
N ILE A 470 -24.79 -2.12 11.53
CA ILE A 470 -25.68 -0.96 11.31
C ILE A 470 -24.96 0.14 10.52
N LEU A 471 -23.73 0.46 10.92
CA LEU A 471 -22.93 1.51 10.30
C LEU A 471 -22.45 1.13 8.90
N ALA A 472 -22.06 -0.13 8.69
CA ALA A 472 -21.70 -0.64 7.37
C ALA A 472 -22.89 -0.56 6.38
N ALA A 473 -24.09 -0.94 6.83
CA ALA A 473 -25.30 -0.84 6.00
C ALA A 473 -25.62 0.61 5.62
N ARG A 474 -25.47 1.56 6.57
CA ARG A 474 -25.65 3.00 6.30
C ARG A 474 -24.59 3.55 5.35
N ALA A 475 -23.33 3.15 5.51
CA ALA A 475 -22.24 3.54 4.61
C ALA A 475 -22.51 3.06 3.18
N ALA A 476 -22.91 1.80 3.01
CA ALA A 476 -23.25 1.22 1.71
C ALA A 476 -24.42 1.96 1.04
N LEU A 477 -25.49 2.28 1.79
CA LEU A 477 -26.63 3.04 1.29
C LEU A 477 -26.21 4.45 0.81
N TYR A 478 -25.40 5.16 1.58
CA TYR A 478 -24.95 6.50 1.22
C TYR A 478 -24.07 6.50 -0.03
N GLU A 479 -23.17 5.52 -0.14
CA GLU A 479 -22.34 5.33 -1.34
C GLU A 479 -23.18 4.97 -2.57
N GLN A 480 -24.17 4.09 -2.42
CA GLN A 480 -25.11 3.76 -3.50
C GLN A 480 -25.88 5.01 -3.98
N GLN A 481 -26.41 5.81 -3.05
CA GLN A 481 -27.13 7.04 -3.38
C GLN A 481 -26.22 8.06 -4.06
N LYS A 482 -24.97 8.20 -3.59
CA LYS A 482 -23.96 9.07 -4.20
C LYS A 482 -23.61 8.65 -5.63
N ARG A 483 -23.48 7.34 -5.90
CA ARG A 483 -23.28 6.83 -7.27
C ARG A 483 -24.49 7.07 -8.17
N SER A 484 -25.70 6.98 -7.64
CA SER A 484 -26.92 7.16 -8.43
C SER A 484 -27.19 8.62 -8.84
N ARG A 485 -26.81 9.59 -7.99
CA ARG A 485 -27.09 11.02 -8.17
C ARG A 485 -25.90 11.88 -7.76
N PRO A 486 -24.75 11.77 -8.44
CA PRO A 486 -23.52 12.46 -8.04
C PRO A 486 -23.68 13.97 -7.99
N GLU A 487 -24.58 14.55 -8.79
CA GLU A 487 -24.89 15.99 -8.81
C GLU A 487 -25.42 16.53 -7.48
N ARG A 488 -25.95 15.67 -6.59
CA ARG A 488 -26.42 16.07 -5.25
C ARG A 488 -25.31 16.11 -4.19
N TRP A 489 -24.10 15.68 -4.52
CA TRP A 489 -23.01 15.51 -3.56
C TRP A 489 -21.82 16.38 -3.93
N SER A 490 -21.53 17.39 -3.10
CA SER A 490 -20.36 18.27 -3.27
C SER A 490 -19.06 17.69 -2.71
N GLY A 491 -19.11 16.57 -1.98
CA GLY A 491 -17.95 16.01 -1.28
C GLY A 491 -18.15 14.57 -0.81
N ASN A 492 -17.44 14.19 0.26
CA ASN A 492 -17.54 12.87 0.87
C ASN A 492 -18.90 12.67 1.57
N THR A 493 -19.33 11.41 1.65
CA THR A 493 -20.54 11.05 2.40
C THR A 493 -20.32 11.29 3.90
N ARG A 494 -21.43 11.33 4.66
CA ARG A 494 -21.38 11.37 6.12
C ARG A 494 -20.50 10.24 6.67
N ASN A 495 -19.78 10.54 7.75
CA ASN A 495 -18.96 9.54 8.40
C ASN A 495 -19.82 8.47 9.10
N TRP A 496 -19.74 7.24 8.59
CA TRP A 496 -20.36 6.05 9.13
C TRP A 496 -19.31 5.00 9.55
N THR A 497 -18.08 5.41 9.86
CA THR A 497 -17.09 4.47 10.40
C THR A 497 -17.43 4.12 11.85
N PRO A 498 -17.30 2.86 12.28
CA PRO A 498 -17.38 2.50 13.69
C PRO A 498 -16.42 3.34 14.53
N VAL A 499 -16.88 3.75 15.71
CA VAL A 499 -16.04 4.47 16.66
C VAL A 499 -15.19 3.42 17.38
N GLY A 500 -13.87 3.58 17.34
CA GLY A 500 -12.94 2.69 18.04
C GLY A 500 -12.87 2.98 19.54
N ASP A 501 -11.67 2.81 20.09
CA ASP A 501 -11.36 2.98 21.50
C ASP A 501 -11.77 4.35 22.06
N VAL A 502 -12.34 4.35 23.26
CA VAL A 502 -12.83 5.54 23.95
C VAL A 502 -12.00 5.79 25.20
N ALA A 503 -11.27 6.90 25.21
CA ALA A 503 -10.51 7.34 26.38
C ALA A 503 -11.41 8.12 27.35
N LEU A 504 -11.21 7.89 28.65
CA LEU A 504 -11.84 8.64 29.74
C LEU A 504 -11.32 10.08 29.80
N ASN A 505 -10.00 10.25 29.70
CA ASN A 505 -9.31 11.52 29.63
C ASN A 505 -8.31 11.47 28.47
N PRO A 506 -8.59 12.08 27.30
CA PRO A 506 -7.70 12.00 26.16
C PRO A 506 -6.38 12.73 26.45
N SER A 507 -5.41 12.03 27.04
CA SER A 507 -4.03 12.47 27.04
C SER A 507 -3.42 12.19 25.68
N ASN A 508 -2.50 13.06 25.26
CA ASN A 508 -1.83 12.95 23.99
C ASN A 508 -1.17 11.55 23.91
N VAL A 509 -1.59 10.72 22.94
CA VAL A 509 -1.17 9.30 22.83
C VAL A 509 0.35 9.15 22.76
N GLU A 510 1.05 10.19 22.27
CA GLU A 510 2.51 10.37 22.27
C GLU A 510 3.13 10.41 23.68
N GLU A 511 2.43 10.94 24.66
CA GLU A 511 2.90 11.17 26.02
C GLU A 511 2.77 9.91 26.88
N ILE A 512 1.72 9.10 26.66
CA ILE A 512 1.58 7.76 27.25
C ILE A 512 2.74 6.86 26.80
N LYS A 513 3.05 6.85 25.49
CA LYS A 513 4.17 6.06 24.94
C LYS A 513 5.54 6.48 25.50
N ARG A 514 5.74 7.75 25.86
CA ARG A 514 6.99 8.20 26.52
C ARG A 514 7.10 7.70 27.96
N ASN A 515 6.00 7.67 28.70
CA ASN A 515 6.04 7.28 30.11
C ASN A 515 6.14 5.77 30.30
N THR A 516 5.56 4.97 29.40
CA THR A 516 5.71 3.50 29.43
C THR A 516 7.13 3.03 29.04
N ALA A 517 7.93 3.87 28.38
CA ALA A 517 9.31 3.55 28.00
C ALA A 517 10.35 3.82 29.10
N VAL A 518 9.92 4.36 30.25
CA VAL A 518 10.79 4.74 31.38
C VAL A 518 10.49 3.92 32.65
N ALA A 519 9.53 3.00 32.59
CA ALA A 519 9.33 1.93 33.57
C ALA A 519 9.90 0.62 33.01
#